data_AF-F9Z4X7-F1
#
_entry.id   AF-F9Z4X7-F1
#
_cell.length_a   1.000
_cell.length_b   1.000
_cell.length_c   1.000
_cell.angle_alpha   90.00
_cell.angle_beta   90.00
_cell.angle_gamma   90.00
#
_symmetry.space_group_name_H-M   'P 1'
#
loop_
_entity.id
_entity.type
_entity.pdbx_description
1 polymer ?
#
loop_
_entity_poly.entity_id
_entity_poly.type
_entity_poly.pdbx_seq_one_letter_code
_entity_poly.pdbx_strand_id
1 'polypeptide(L)'
;MNIRIGDIVRFISEKMEGKVTGIIDNTTVNIFVDDYGFEIPASTSDLVVIHSDFTPSKPDSSSVTQVQKGVTMESGDTLYFAIVPDNFNNLPDSRYELFLVNDTQQTCLYSIAFRHGEKYSGISAGNCNPDSTCPIGTYSLKDIDAGIKAVHIQAIFFKKGSTTPRTPIEAEVKINTVNLCKSGIYKHTRWFDSICIIRALDKEHLPATEEIDEKQLTQAIREKKDTTPAPTPRPQKQIVGNIVEIDLHCHELLETTAGMNNKDILEYQLEIFRKTMEEYKLRKGQKIIFIHGKGDGILRQRILWELQTKYKRHHHQDASFKQYGYGATMVTIK
;
A
#
# COMPACT_ATOMS: atom_id res chain seq x y z
N MET A 1 16.97 -0.86 -18.65
CA MET A 1 17.18 -1.74 -17.47
C MET A 1 17.33 -3.16 -17.99
N ASN A 2 18.37 -3.88 -17.58
CA ASN A 2 18.55 -5.29 -17.95
C ASN A 2 17.88 -6.16 -16.89
N ILE A 3 16.57 -6.40 -17.03
CA ILE A 3 15.80 -7.32 -16.18
C ILE A 3 16.23 -8.76 -16.53
N ARG A 4 16.56 -9.56 -15.52
CA ARG A 4 17.03 -10.94 -15.69
C ARG A 4 16.07 -11.93 -15.02
N ILE A 5 16.10 -13.17 -15.51
CA ILE A 5 15.37 -14.28 -14.89
C ILE A 5 15.92 -14.49 -13.48
N GLY A 6 15.05 -14.49 -12.49
CA GLY A 6 15.38 -14.57 -11.07
C GLY A 6 15.29 -13.24 -10.31
N ASP A 7 15.23 -12.10 -11.00
CA ASP A 7 15.08 -10.80 -10.35
C ASP A 7 13.69 -10.66 -9.72
N ILE A 8 13.61 -10.07 -8.53
CA ILE A 8 12.35 -9.65 -7.92
C ILE A 8 12.06 -8.25 -8.43
N VAL A 9 10.90 -8.07 -9.06
CA VAL A 9 10.47 -6.81 -9.67
C VAL A 9 9.15 -6.33 -9.07
N ARG A 10 8.97 -5.02 -9.02
CA ARG A 10 7.73 -4.35 -8.62
C ARG A 10 7.16 -3.57 -9.79
N PHE A 11 5.84 -3.64 -9.93
CA PHE A 11 5.11 -2.90 -10.94
C PHE A 11 5.09 -1.40 -10.58
N ILE A 12 5.25 -0.53 -11.58
CA ILE A 12 5.22 0.93 -11.38
C ILE A 12 3.77 1.42 -11.30
N SER A 13 2.90 0.86 -12.13
CA SER A 13 1.49 1.20 -12.20
C SER A 13 0.63 0.57 -11.09
N GLU A 14 1.08 -0.56 -10.53
CA GLU A 14 0.29 -1.40 -9.63
C GLU A 14 1.09 -1.77 -8.37
N LYS A 15 0.41 -1.94 -7.22
CA LYS A 15 1.05 -2.31 -5.94
C LYS A 15 1.32 -3.81 -5.86
N MET A 16 2.01 -4.35 -6.87
CA MET A 16 2.32 -5.77 -6.98
C MET A 16 3.83 -5.99 -7.10
N GLU A 17 4.30 -7.07 -6.49
CA GLU A 17 5.69 -7.55 -6.57
C GLU A 17 5.68 -8.99 -7.05
N GLY A 18 6.73 -9.39 -7.76
CA GLY A 18 6.88 -10.78 -8.17
C GLY A 18 8.24 -11.10 -8.75
N LYS A 19 8.51 -12.38 -8.94
CA LYS A 19 9.78 -12.89 -9.43
C LYS A 19 9.75 -13.07 -10.95
N VAL A 20 10.75 -12.55 -11.66
CA VAL A 20 10.89 -12.75 -13.09
C VAL A 20 11.21 -14.22 -13.37
N THR A 21 10.30 -14.94 -14.02
CA THR A 21 10.47 -16.37 -14.34
C THR A 21 10.86 -16.62 -15.79
N GLY A 22 10.61 -15.66 -16.69
CA GLY A 22 10.94 -15.80 -18.10
C GLY A 22 10.99 -14.46 -18.82
N ILE A 23 11.79 -14.37 -19.89
CA ILE A 23 11.83 -13.20 -20.78
C ILE A 23 11.15 -13.61 -22.08
N ILE A 24 10.06 -12.92 -22.45
CA ILE A 24 9.32 -13.20 -23.69
C ILE A 24 9.99 -12.48 -24.87
N ASP A 25 10.25 -11.19 -24.70
CA ASP A 25 10.90 -10.33 -25.69
C ASP A 25 11.65 -9.18 -24.99
N ASN A 26 12.27 -8.28 -25.76
CA ASN A 26 13.06 -7.16 -25.22
C ASN A 26 12.24 -6.16 -24.40
N THR A 27 10.92 -6.21 -24.48
CA THR A 27 9.99 -5.27 -23.86
C THR A 27 9.05 -5.91 -22.84
N THR A 28 8.98 -7.25 -22.78
CA THR A 28 7.99 -8.01 -22.01
C THR A 28 8.63 -9.19 -21.28
N VAL A 29 8.35 -9.32 -19.98
CA VAL A 29 8.86 -10.40 -19.11
C VAL A 29 7.71 -11.05 -18.32
N ASN A 30 7.83 -12.35 -18.03
CA ASN A 30 6.91 -13.09 -17.16
C ASN A 30 7.33 -12.91 -15.70
N ILE A 31 6.35 -12.58 -14.86
CA ILE A 31 6.51 -12.36 -13.43
C ILE A 31 5.58 -13.30 -12.67
N PHE A 32 6.14 -14.14 -11.83
CA PHE A 32 5.39 -14.97 -10.90
C PHE A 32 5.11 -14.19 -9.62
N VAL A 33 3.84 -14.06 -9.27
CA VAL A 33 3.40 -13.41 -8.03
C VAL A 33 2.95 -14.49 -7.05
N ASP A 34 3.66 -14.60 -5.93
CA ASP A 34 3.49 -15.68 -4.95
C ASP A 34 2.07 -15.74 -4.37
N ASP A 35 1.45 -14.58 -4.14
CA ASP A 35 0.10 -14.45 -3.57
C ASP A 35 -1.01 -15.07 -4.46
N TYR A 36 -0.75 -15.24 -5.76
CA TYR A 36 -1.75 -15.72 -6.72
C TYR A 36 -1.36 -17.03 -7.43
N GLY A 37 -0.08 -17.42 -7.36
CA GLY A 37 0.42 -18.69 -7.87
C GLY A 37 0.35 -18.82 -9.40
N PHE A 38 0.50 -17.72 -10.14
CA PHE A 38 0.57 -17.71 -11.61
C PHE A 38 1.53 -16.64 -12.16
N GLU A 39 1.91 -16.80 -13.43
CA GLU A 39 2.78 -15.86 -14.14
C GLU A 39 1.97 -14.77 -14.87
N ILE A 40 2.38 -13.52 -14.71
CA ILE A 40 1.81 -12.34 -15.37
C ILE A 40 2.89 -11.76 -16.30
N PRO A 41 2.64 -11.65 -17.62
CA PRO A 41 3.53 -10.92 -18.50
C PRO A 41 3.33 -9.42 -18.29
N ALA A 42 4.44 -8.72 -18.11
CA ALA A 42 4.48 -7.31 -17.80
C ALA A 42 5.55 -6.62 -18.64
N SER A 43 5.31 -5.35 -18.96
CA SER A 43 6.28 -4.58 -19.73
C SER A 43 7.48 -4.24 -18.85
N THR A 44 8.69 -4.43 -19.37
CA THR A 44 9.94 -3.96 -18.77
C THR A 44 9.94 -2.47 -18.41
N SER A 45 9.09 -1.66 -19.06
CA SER A 45 8.94 -0.23 -18.77
C SER A 45 8.03 0.07 -17.57
N ASP A 46 7.22 -0.91 -17.15
CA ASP A 46 6.32 -0.82 -16.00
C ASP A 46 6.88 -1.59 -14.80
N LEU A 47 8.18 -1.91 -14.81
CA LEU A 47 8.83 -2.75 -13.82
C LEU A 47 10.10 -2.13 -13.27
N VAL A 48 10.30 -2.31 -11.97
CA VAL A 48 11.53 -1.91 -11.27
C VAL A 48 12.08 -3.12 -10.55
N VAL A 49 13.35 -3.46 -10.80
CA VAL A 49 14.06 -4.52 -10.08
C VAL A 49 14.33 -4.07 -8.64
N ILE A 50 13.84 -4.84 -7.67
CA ILE A 50 13.99 -4.63 -6.23
C ILE A 50 15.18 -5.44 -5.69
N HIS A 51 15.31 -6.70 -6.11
CA HIS A 51 16.41 -7.59 -5.74
C HIS A 51 16.87 -8.42 -6.93
N SER A 52 18.19 -8.59 -7.06
CA SER A 52 18.81 -9.47 -8.05
C SER A 52 19.63 -10.55 -7.32
N ASP A 53 19.27 -11.82 -7.51
CA ASP A 53 19.87 -13.01 -6.87
C ASP A 53 21.29 -13.32 -7.43
N PHE A 54 22.19 -12.33 -7.52
CA PHE A 54 23.57 -12.56 -7.98
C PHE A 54 24.58 -12.01 -6.97
N THR A 55 25.40 -12.88 -6.39
CA THR A 55 26.57 -12.52 -5.58
C THR A 55 27.79 -12.34 -6.48
N PRO A 56 28.41 -11.15 -6.58
CA PRO A 56 29.67 -10.97 -7.28
C PRO A 56 30.83 -10.76 -6.29
N SER A 57 31.89 -11.55 -6.46
CA SER A 57 33.22 -11.27 -5.94
C SER A 57 33.75 -9.94 -6.53
N LYS A 58 34.27 -9.08 -5.65
CA LYS A 58 34.94 -7.78 -5.95
C LYS A 58 36.33 -7.99 -6.57
N PRO A 59 37.02 -6.91 -7.04
CA PRO A 59 36.56 -5.59 -7.52
C PRO A 59 37.23 -5.16 -8.85
N ASP A 60 36.63 -4.24 -9.62
CA ASP A 60 37.32 -2.99 -10.00
C ASP A 60 36.45 -1.97 -10.76
N SER A 61 36.67 -0.70 -10.38
CA SER A 61 36.58 0.56 -11.12
C SER A 61 35.29 0.99 -11.87
N SER A 62 34.94 2.25 -11.58
CA SER A 62 34.16 3.23 -12.37
C SER A 62 32.63 3.20 -12.25
N SER A 63 32.14 3.65 -11.09
CA SER A 63 30.76 4.11 -10.91
C SER A 63 30.56 5.51 -11.51
N VAL A 64 29.91 5.58 -12.67
CA VAL A 64 29.23 6.80 -13.11
C VAL A 64 27.90 6.86 -12.37
N THR A 65 27.79 7.81 -11.45
CA THR A 65 26.57 8.14 -10.71
C THR A 65 25.52 8.70 -11.69
N GLN A 66 24.38 8.03 -11.86
CA GLN A 66 23.18 8.67 -12.40
C GLN A 66 22.03 8.60 -11.39
N VAL A 67 21.87 9.76 -10.76
CA VAL A 67 20.78 10.29 -9.97
C VAL A 67 19.42 9.61 -10.24
N GLN A 68 18.97 8.80 -9.28
CA GLN A 68 17.55 8.53 -9.09
C GLN A 68 16.86 9.87 -8.84
N LYS A 69 15.73 10.14 -9.51
CA LYS A 69 14.82 11.21 -9.10
C LYS A 69 14.25 10.83 -7.73
N GLY A 70 14.96 11.22 -6.68
CA GLY A 70 14.61 10.96 -5.31
C GLY A 70 13.31 11.66 -4.94
N VAL A 71 12.50 10.97 -4.13
CA VAL A 71 11.52 11.65 -3.27
C VAL A 71 12.32 12.64 -2.43
N THR A 72 12.30 13.91 -2.84
CA THR A 72 13.01 14.97 -2.12
C THR A 72 12.10 15.34 -0.95
N MET A 73 12.22 14.62 0.16
CA MET A 73 11.85 15.21 1.45
C MET A 73 12.98 16.19 1.80
N GLU A 74 12.62 17.45 2.04
CA GLU A 74 13.52 18.37 2.73
C GLU A 74 13.92 17.73 4.07
N SER A 75 15.22 17.60 4.34
CA SER A 75 15.71 17.13 5.63
C SER A 75 15.11 18.03 6.70
N GLY A 76 14.35 17.43 7.61
CA GLY A 76 13.71 18.14 8.71
C GLY A 76 14.67 18.44 9.85
N ASP A 77 15.93 17.98 9.74
CA ASP A 77 16.97 18.06 10.78
C ASP A 77 16.39 17.69 12.14
N THR A 78 15.72 16.54 12.26
CA THR A 78 15.01 16.13 13.49
C THR A 78 15.11 14.63 13.75
N LEU A 79 14.60 14.18 14.88
CA LEU A 79 14.34 12.75 15.11
C LEU A 79 12.92 12.41 14.67
N TYR A 80 12.78 11.24 14.06
CA TYR A 80 11.50 10.65 13.76
C TYR A 80 11.33 9.31 14.43
N PHE A 81 10.10 9.00 14.80
CA PHE A 81 9.67 7.64 15.10
C PHE A 81 8.97 7.06 13.88
N ALA A 82 9.43 5.90 13.42
CA ALA A 82 8.91 5.22 12.26
C ALA A 82 8.35 3.84 12.60
N ILE A 83 7.27 3.47 11.92
CA ILE A 83 6.63 2.15 12.01
C ILE A 83 6.58 1.56 10.60
N VAL A 84 7.23 0.43 10.41
CA VAL A 84 7.33 -0.25 9.12
C VAL A 84 6.62 -1.61 9.25
N PRO A 85 5.59 -1.89 8.44
CA PRO A 85 4.98 -3.20 8.41
C PRO A 85 5.85 -4.16 7.59
N ASP A 86 6.05 -5.36 8.12
CA ASP A 86 6.73 -6.47 7.44
C ASP A 86 5.89 -6.97 6.25
N ASN A 87 4.56 -6.95 6.42
CA ASN A 87 3.60 -7.23 5.36
C ASN A 87 2.58 -6.08 5.24
N PHE A 88 2.71 -5.25 4.22
CA PHE A 88 1.75 -4.17 3.97
C PHE A 88 0.44 -4.66 3.35
N ASN A 89 0.48 -5.78 2.61
CA ASN A 89 -0.70 -6.34 1.95
C ASN A 89 -1.69 -6.95 2.95
N ASN A 90 -1.19 -7.39 4.12
CA ASN A 90 -2.01 -7.88 5.22
C ASN A 90 -1.63 -7.20 6.54
N LEU A 91 -2.04 -5.94 6.71
CA LEU A 91 -1.80 -5.14 7.92
C LEU A 91 -2.33 -5.79 9.22
N PRO A 92 -3.52 -6.42 9.26
CA PRO A 92 -4.02 -7.07 10.47
C PRO A 92 -3.14 -8.20 11.02
N ASP A 93 -2.57 -9.02 10.14
CA ASP A 93 -1.67 -10.12 10.52
C ASP A 93 -0.18 -9.75 10.41
N SER A 94 0.11 -8.49 10.09
CA SER A 94 1.47 -7.98 9.93
C SER A 94 2.21 -7.89 11.25
N ARG A 95 3.54 -8.00 11.15
CA ARG A 95 4.45 -7.55 12.20
C ARG A 95 4.92 -6.15 11.89
N TYR A 96 5.07 -5.34 12.92
CA TYR A 96 5.46 -3.94 12.83
C TYR A 96 6.83 -3.77 13.44
N GLU A 97 7.77 -3.33 12.62
CA GLU A 97 9.10 -2.92 13.05
C GLU A 97 9.09 -1.45 13.42
N LEU A 98 9.56 -1.16 14.63
CA LEU A 98 9.65 0.19 15.16
C LEU A 98 11.08 0.69 15.04
N PHE A 99 11.25 1.91 14.55
CA PHE A 99 12.55 2.54 14.35
C PHE A 99 12.59 3.95 14.94
N LEU A 100 13.75 4.31 15.49
CA LEU A 100 14.15 5.69 15.67
C LEU A 100 14.98 6.11 14.45
N VAL A 101 14.62 7.21 13.82
CA VAL A 101 15.33 7.76 12.66
C VAL A 101 15.98 9.06 13.10
N ASN A 102 17.30 9.16 12.94
CA ASN A 102 18.05 10.38 13.18
C ASN A 102 18.37 11.07 11.85
N ASP A 103 17.61 12.12 11.52
CA ASP A 103 17.84 12.98 10.36
C ASP A 103 18.74 14.19 10.69
N THR A 104 19.38 14.19 11.86
CA THR A 104 20.26 15.29 12.28
C THR A 104 21.72 15.02 11.93
N GLN A 105 22.51 16.09 11.88
CA GLN A 105 23.97 16.00 11.71
C GLN A 105 24.74 15.67 13.01
N GLN A 106 24.05 15.40 14.11
CA GLN A 106 24.62 15.09 15.43
C GLN A 106 24.29 13.66 15.84
N THR A 107 25.16 13.05 16.64
CA THR A 107 24.84 11.77 17.28
C THR A 107 23.83 12.06 18.38
N CYS A 108 22.80 11.24 18.53
CA CYS A 108 21.91 11.32 19.70
C CYS A 108 22.12 10.12 20.63
N LEU A 109 22.13 10.38 21.94
CA LEU A 109 21.96 9.35 22.96
C LEU A 109 20.47 9.30 23.27
N TYR A 110 19.85 8.13 23.13
CA TYR A 110 18.41 7.95 23.30
C TYR A 110 18.08 6.90 24.37
N SER A 111 16.88 7.03 24.91
CA SER A 111 16.20 6.05 25.76
C SER A 111 14.75 5.91 25.30
N ILE A 112 14.29 4.67 25.15
CA ILE A 112 12.95 4.33 24.66
C ILE A 112 12.30 3.38 25.64
N ALA A 113 11.10 3.74 26.09
CA ALA A 113 10.30 2.93 27.00
C ALA A 113 8.86 2.80 26.47
N PHE A 114 8.23 1.66 26.72
CA PHE A 114 6.81 1.47 26.48
C PHE A 114 6.01 1.74 27.74
N ARG A 115 4.91 2.48 27.58
CA ARG A 115 3.97 2.75 28.65
C ARG A 115 2.87 1.70 28.69
N HIS A 116 2.81 1.00 29.81
CA HIS A 116 1.79 0.01 30.17
C HIS A 116 0.91 0.59 31.30
N GLY A 117 -0.09 1.40 30.93
CA GLY A 117 -0.90 2.11 31.94
C GLY A 117 -0.13 3.27 32.59
N GLU A 118 0.17 3.14 33.89
CA GLU A 118 0.96 4.11 34.68
C GLU A 118 2.44 3.74 34.80
N LYS A 119 2.85 2.55 34.36
CA LYS A 119 4.23 2.07 34.44
C LYS A 119 4.93 2.17 33.08
N TYR A 120 6.24 2.40 33.13
CA TYR A 120 7.11 2.40 31.95
C TYR A 120 8.06 1.20 32.00
N SER A 121 8.21 0.53 30.86
CA SER A 121 9.15 -0.58 30.65
C SER A 121 10.20 -0.13 29.66
N GLY A 122 11.47 -0.06 30.07
CA GLY A 122 12.58 0.27 29.18
C GLY A 122 12.77 -0.80 28.10
N ILE A 123 12.86 -0.38 26.83
CA ILE A 123 12.94 -1.27 25.66
C ILE A 123 14.32 -1.20 25.02
N SER A 124 14.82 0.01 24.78
CA SER A 124 16.10 0.22 24.12
C SER A 124 16.71 1.53 24.59
N ALA A 125 18.02 1.54 24.76
CA ALA A 125 18.78 2.75 25.04
C ALA A 125 20.16 2.62 24.38
N GLY A 126 20.67 3.72 23.84
CA GLY A 126 21.93 3.70 23.11
C GLY A 126 22.18 4.95 22.29
N ASN A 127 23.16 4.86 21.39
CA ASN A 127 23.52 5.95 20.51
C ASN A 127 22.94 5.71 19.12
N CYS A 128 22.36 6.74 18.51
CA CYS A 128 21.98 6.75 17.11
C CYS A 128 22.85 7.75 16.35
N ASN A 129 23.53 7.27 15.31
CA ASN A 129 24.45 8.08 14.51
C ASN A 129 23.68 9.11 13.66
N PRO A 130 24.34 10.19 13.21
CA PRO A 130 23.77 11.12 12.24
C PRO A 130 23.25 10.39 10.99
N ASP A 131 22.18 10.90 10.40
CA ASP A 131 21.58 10.38 9.14
C ASP A 131 21.37 8.85 9.13
N SER A 132 20.97 8.26 10.27
CA SER A 132 20.85 6.81 10.41
C SER A 132 19.53 6.37 11.05
N THR A 133 19.18 5.10 10.85
CA THR A 133 18.04 4.46 11.51
C THR A 133 18.53 3.52 12.60
N CYS A 134 17.75 3.40 13.67
CA CYS A 134 18.02 2.52 14.79
C CYS A 134 16.78 1.65 15.05
N PRO A 135 16.88 0.31 14.91
CA PRO A 135 15.78 -0.59 15.19
C PRO A 135 15.52 -0.65 16.70
N ILE A 136 14.24 -0.54 17.08
CA ILE A 136 13.77 -0.64 18.46
C ILE A 136 13.31 -2.07 18.73
N GLY A 137 12.56 -2.65 17.79
CA GLY A 137 12.06 -4.02 17.88
C GLY A 137 10.92 -4.29 16.92
N THR A 138 10.52 -5.57 16.84
CA THR A 138 9.46 -6.07 15.97
C THR A 138 8.32 -6.60 16.84
N TYR A 139 7.09 -6.14 16.58
CA TYR A 139 5.91 -6.44 17.39
C TYR A 139 4.72 -6.82 16.53
N SER A 140 3.93 -7.82 16.93
CA SER A 140 2.66 -8.09 16.27
C SER A 140 1.59 -7.07 16.67
N LEU A 141 0.51 -6.98 15.90
CA LEU A 141 -0.64 -6.13 16.27
C LEU A 141 -1.18 -6.49 17.67
N LYS A 142 -1.16 -7.77 18.04
CA LYS A 142 -1.60 -8.26 19.36
C LYS A 142 -0.70 -7.78 20.49
N ASP A 143 0.61 -7.75 20.29
CA ASP A 143 1.57 -7.27 21.29
C ASP A 143 1.39 -5.77 21.54
N ILE A 144 1.16 -5.01 20.46
CA ILE A 144 0.91 -3.58 20.52
C ILE A 144 -0.41 -3.30 21.26
N ASP A 145 -1.49 -4.01 20.90
CA ASP A 145 -2.82 -3.83 21.51
C ASP A 145 -2.86 -4.21 23.00
N ALA A 146 -2.23 -5.33 23.35
CA ALA A 146 -2.25 -5.85 24.71
C ALA A 146 -1.40 -5.02 25.69
N GLY A 147 -0.31 -4.43 25.21
CA GLY A 147 0.71 -3.84 26.08
C GLY A 147 1.01 -2.36 25.83
N ILE A 148 1.10 -1.92 24.57
CA ILE A 148 1.84 -0.71 24.22
C ILE A 148 0.87 0.45 23.96
N LYS A 149 0.50 1.18 25.02
CA LYS A 149 -0.37 2.37 24.86
C LYS A 149 0.36 3.55 24.25
N ALA A 150 1.62 3.72 24.62
CA ALA A 150 2.48 4.78 24.11
C ALA A 150 3.95 4.40 24.19
N VAL A 151 4.74 5.00 23.30
CA VAL A 151 6.20 4.92 23.28
C VAL A 151 6.74 6.25 23.79
N HIS A 152 7.44 6.22 24.91
CA HIS A 152 8.13 7.37 25.46
C HIS A 152 9.58 7.34 24.98
N ILE A 153 10.02 8.45 24.39
CA ILE A 153 11.31 8.60 23.72
C ILE A 153 11.98 9.84 24.30
N GLN A 154 13.17 9.65 24.86
CA GLN A 154 14.03 10.73 25.31
C GLN A 154 15.32 10.70 24.51
N ALA A 155 15.82 11.86 24.06
CA ALA A 155 17.06 11.95 23.32
C ALA A 155 17.82 13.26 23.60
N ILE A 156 19.13 13.16 23.72
CA ILE A 156 20.06 14.29 23.80
C ILE A 156 21.07 14.24 22.65
N PHE A 157 21.46 15.39 22.11
CA PHE A 157 22.34 15.48 20.95
C PHE A 157 23.74 15.92 21.34
N PHE A 158 24.73 15.33 20.69
CA PHE A 158 26.12 15.69 20.89
C PHE A 158 26.95 15.46 19.62
N LYS A 159 28.04 16.21 19.52
CA LYS A 159 29.07 16.06 18.49
C LYS A 159 30.41 16.45 19.08
N LYS A 160 31.46 15.69 18.78
CA LYS A 160 32.83 16.02 19.21
C LYS A 160 33.33 17.23 18.41
N GLY A 161 33.81 18.26 19.09
CA GLY A 161 34.29 19.51 18.48
C GLY A 161 33.33 20.68 18.68
N SER A 162 33.39 21.69 17.81
CA SER A 162 32.49 22.84 17.88
C SER A 162 31.10 22.43 17.38
N THR A 163 30.09 22.58 18.25
CA THR A 163 28.68 22.33 17.93
C THR A 163 27.79 23.28 18.72
N THR A 164 26.62 23.58 18.18
CA THR A 164 25.58 24.32 18.89
C THR A 164 24.77 23.34 19.75
N PRO A 165 24.61 23.62 21.06
CA PRO A 165 23.72 22.82 21.91
C PRO A 165 22.31 22.80 21.36
N ARG A 166 21.68 21.64 21.36
CA ARG A 166 20.28 21.43 20.95
C ARG A 166 19.45 21.08 22.18
N THR A 167 18.19 21.48 22.19
CA THR A 167 17.26 21.09 23.24
C THR A 167 17.07 19.56 23.23
N PRO A 168 17.12 18.91 24.39
CA PRO A 168 16.70 17.51 24.50
C PRO A 168 15.30 17.31 23.93
N ILE A 169 15.10 16.19 23.26
CA ILE A 169 13.76 15.75 22.84
C ILE A 169 13.21 14.85 23.93
N GLU A 170 11.99 15.14 24.35
CA GLU A 170 11.16 14.25 25.15
C GLU A 170 9.79 14.18 24.48
N ALA A 171 9.45 13.00 23.96
CA ALA A 171 8.25 12.79 23.16
C ALA A 171 7.51 11.54 23.62
N GLU A 172 6.18 11.62 23.64
CA GLU A 172 5.30 10.49 23.89
C GLU A 172 4.45 10.21 22.64
N VAL A 173 4.70 9.06 22.00
CA VAL A 173 4.01 8.64 20.78
C VAL A 173 2.97 7.59 21.12
N LYS A 174 1.69 7.98 21.10
CA LYS A 174 0.58 7.03 21.18
C LYS A 174 0.50 6.19 19.90
N ILE A 175 0.47 4.87 20.04
CA ILE A 175 0.24 3.94 18.93
C ILE A 175 -1.23 3.54 18.96
N ASN A 176 -1.93 3.77 17.84
CA ASN A 176 -3.31 3.37 17.67
C ASN A 176 -3.37 2.20 16.69
N THR A 177 -3.74 1.02 17.18
CA THR A 177 -3.81 -0.23 16.40
C THR A 177 -4.78 -0.14 15.22
N VAL A 178 -5.89 0.58 15.38
CA VAL A 178 -6.84 0.86 14.29
C VAL A 178 -6.20 1.68 13.17
N ASN A 179 -5.29 2.58 13.51
CA ASN A 179 -4.58 3.37 12.51
C ASN A 179 -3.51 2.55 11.79
N LEU A 180 -2.83 1.61 12.47
CA LEU A 180 -1.89 0.70 11.82
C LEU A 180 -2.54 -0.13 10.72
N CYS A 181 -3.82 -0.47 10.87
CA CYS A 181 -4.58 -1.19 9.84
C CYS A 181 -5.06 -0.32 8.66
N LYS A 182 -4.82 1.00 8.68
CA LYS A 182 -5.25 1.91 7.60
C LYS A 182 -4.11 2.14 6.61
N SER A 183 -4.24 1.63 5.40
CA SER A 183 -3.23 1.80 4.34
C SER A 183 -2.94 3.27 3.96
N GLY A 184 -3.92 4.17 4.13
CA GLY A 184 -3.80 5.58 3.73
C GLY A 184 -2.83 6.45 4.56
N ILE A 185 -2.37 5.97 5.72
CA ILE A 185 -1.43 6.75 6.57
C ILE A 185 0.05 6.42 6.33
N TYR A 186 0.33 5.37 5.57
CA TYR A 186 1.68 4.94 5.21
C TYR A 186 2.20 5.77 4.04
N LYS A 187 3.47 6.15 4.12
CA LYS A 187 4.14 7.00 3.13
C LYS A 187 5.48 6.41 2.76
N HIS A 188 5.91 6.64 1.52
CA HIS A 188 7.30 6.41 1.15
C HIS A 188 8.19 7.45 1.82
N THR A 189 9.36 7.01 2.29
CA THR A 189 10.38 7.88 2.88
C THR A 189 11.76 7.51 2.33
N ARG A 190 12.77 8.33 2.60
CA ARG A 190 14.14 8.09 2.13
C ARG A 190 14.89 7.01 2.91
N TRP A 191 14.41 6.65 4.10
CA TRP A 191 15.10 5.75 5.02
C TRP A 191 14.67 4.29 4.92
N PHE A 192 13.52 4.04 4.29
CA PHE A 192 12.93 2.71 4.18
C PHE A 192 12.48 2.47 2.74
N ASP A 193 12.81 1.30 2.22
CA ASP A 193 12.35 0.85 0.90
C ASP A 193 10.85 0.54 0.91
N SER A 194 10.35 0.07 2.06
CA SER A 194 8.93 -0.15 2.35
C SER A 194 8.25 1.13 2.82
N ILE A 195 6.95 1.25 2.57
CA ILE A 195 6.15 2.35 3.10
C ILE A 195 6.02 2.25 4.62
N CYS A 196 6.09 3.40 5.28
CA CYS A 196 6.11 3.47 6.73
C CYS A 196 5.20 4.60 7.23
N ILE A 197 4.80 4.50 8.49
CA ILE A 197 4.28 5.65 9.22
C ILE A 197 5.48 6.37 9.82
N ILE A 198 5.54 7.69 9.69
CA ILE A 198 6.63 8.49 10.26
C ILE A 198 6.07 9.66 11.07
N ARG A 199 6.64 9.91 12.24
CA ARG A 199 6.24 10.99 13.16
C ARG A 199 7.47 11.74 13.65
N ALA A 200 7.52 13.04 13.39
CA ALA A 200 8.58 13.92 13.91
C ALA A 200 8.45 14.08 15.43
N LEU A 201 9.58 14.13 16.15
CA LEU A 201 9.63 14.16 17.61
C LEU A 201 9.94 15.54 18.21
N ASP A 202 10.38 16.50 17.39
CA ASP A 202 10.74 17.87 17.79
C ASP A 202 9.56 18.85 17.79
N LYS A 203 8.52 18.57 17.01
CA LYS A 203 7.34 19.42 16.95
C LYS A 203 6.52 19.19 18.21
N GLU A 204 6.61 20.12 19.16
CA GLU A 204 5.60 20.30 20.21
C GLU A 204 4.22 20.17 19.56
N HIS A 205 3.37 19.35 20.20
CA HIS A 205 1.95 19.11 19.90
C HIS A 205 1.34 20.11 18.91
N LEU A 206 0.71 19.63 17.82
CA LEU A 206 -0.60 20.13 17.32
C LEU A 206 -1.01 19.42 16.00
N PRO A 207 -2.33 19.27 15.71
CA PRO A 207 -3.47 19.43 16.60
C PRO A 207 -3.90 18.08 17.18
N ALA A 208 -4.81 18.19 18.13
CA ALA A 208 -5.71 17.11 18.52
C ALA A 208 -6.11 16.30 17.27
N THR A 209 -6.16 14.97 17.45
CA THR A 209 -7.31 14.22 16.94
C THR A 209 -8.47 15.19 16.83
N GLU A 210 -9.15 15.28 15.69
CA GLU A 210 -10.55 15.61 15.75
C GLU A 210 -11.13 14.58 16.74
N GLU A 211 -11.19 14.98 18.01
CA GLU A 211 -12.00 14.38 19.02
C GLU A 211 -13.37 14.55 18.41
N ILE A 212 -13.80 13.51 17.70
CA ILE A 212 -15.20 13.25 17.46
C ILE A 212 -15.75 13.18 18.87
N ASP A 213 -16.26 14.33 19.32
CA ASP A 213 -16.87 14.55 20.60
C ASP A 213 -17.81 13.38 20.86
N GLU A 214 -17.41 12.49 21.78
CA GLU A 214 -18.12 11.25 22.11
C GLU A 214 -19.56 11.55 22.61
N LYS A 215 -19.88 12.83 22.85
CA LYS A 215 -21.22 13.32 23.16
C LYS A 215 -22.11 13.61 21.94
N GLN A 216 -21.56 13.79 20.73
CA GLN A 216 -22.37 13.90 19.51
C GLN A 216 -22.75 12.54 18.92
N LEU A 217 -21.95 11.50 19.20
CA LEU A 217 -22.23 10.13 18.73
C LEU A 217 -23.44 9.49 19.45
N THR A 218 -23.71 9.90 20.70
CA THR A 218 -24.83 9.34 21.48
C THR A 218 -26.19 10.01 21.20
N GLN A 219 -26.22 11.20 20.58
CA GLN A 219 -27.47 11.81 20.10
C GLN A 219 -27.85 11.33 18.69
N ALA A 220 -26.87 11.06 17.81
CA ALA A 220 -27.16 10.55 16.46
C ALA A 220 -27.65 9.09 16.42
N ILE A 221 -27.39 8.29 17.47
CA ILE A 221 -27.85 6.88 17.59
C ILE A 221 -29.27 6.79 18.18
N ARG A 222 -29.78 7.85 18.82
CA ARG A 222 -31.10 7.87 19.46
C ARG A 222 -32.24 8.45 18.61
N GLU A 223 -31.95 9.09 17.47
CA GLU A 223 -32.96 9.65 16.56
C GLU A 223 -33.11 8.89 15.23
N LYS A 224 -32.51 7.70 15.09
CA LYS A 224 -32.74 6.78 13.95
C LYS A 224 -33.30 5.42 14.36
N LYS A 225 -34.12 5.42 15.41
CA LYS A 225 -35.21 4.44 15.56
C LYS A 225 -36.49 5.20 15.28
N ASP A 226 -37.29 4.66 14.37
CA ASP A 226 -38.48 5.28 13.76
C ASP A 226 -38.18 6.24 12.61
N THR A 227 -37.83 5.66 11.46
CA THR A 227 -38.47 5.96 10.18
C THR A 227 -37.94 4.95 9.17
N THR A 228 -38.77 4.00 8.80
CA THR A 228 -38.65 3.26 7.54
C THR A 228 -38.57 4.27 6.39
N PRO A 229 -37.47 4.36 5.62
CA PRO A 229 -37.51 5.10 4.38
C PRO A 229 -38.14 4.19 3.32
N ALA A 230 -39.30 4.62 2.82
CA ALA A 230 -39.85 4.13 1.57
C ALA A 230 -38.79 4.19 0.46
N PRO A 231 -38.85 3.27 -0.54
CA PRO A 231 -37.86 3.22 -1.60
C PRO A 231 -37.93 4.51 -2.41
N THR A 232 -36.86 5.30 -2.37
CA THR A 232 -36.70 6.45 -3.28
C THR A 232 -36.45 5.91 -4.69
N PRO A 233 -37.09 6.49 -5.73
CA PRO A 233 -36.92 6.00 -7.09
C PRO A 233 -35.48 6.27 -7.52
N ARG A 234 -34.78 5.20 -7.91
CA ARG A 234 -33.51 5.29 -8.63
C ARG A 234 -33.73 6.23 -9.83
N PRO A 235 -32.84 7.22 -10.08
CA PRO A 235 -32.95 8.03 -11.28
C PRO A 235 -32.97 7.10 -12.50
N GLN A 236 -34.00 7.27 -13.32
CA GLN A 236 -34.29 6.41 -14.46
C GLN A 236 -33.08 6.34 -15.40
N LYS A 237 -32.78 5.11 -15.83
CA LYS A 237 -31.82 4.76 -16.87
C LYS A 237 -31.94 5.71 -18.06
N GLN A 238 -30.95 6.57 -18.25
CA GLN A 238 -30.68 7.10 -19.58
C GLN A 238 -30.05 5.98 -20.41
N ILE A 239 -30.91 5.21 -21.09
CA ILE A 239 -30.50 4.31 -22.16
C ILE A 239 -30.08 5.22 -23.33
N VAL A 240 -28.79 5.54 -23.39
CA VAL A 240 -28.17 6.10 -24.59
C VAL A 240 -27.23 5.04 -25.15
N GLY A 241 -27.77 4.23 -26.05
CA GLY A 241 -27.07 3.51 -27.11
C GLY A 241 -26.02 2.47 -26.71
N ASN A 242 -26.40 1.19 -26.76
CA ASN A 242 -25.49 0.05 -26.99
C ASN A 242 -24.32 -0.13 -26.00
N ILE A 243 -24.53 0.21 -24.72
CA ILE A 243 -23.59 -0.03 -23.62
C ILE A 243 -24.19 -1.08 -22.67
N VAL A 244 -23.48 -2.18 -22.44
CA VAL A 244 -23.81 -3.24 -21.47
C VAL A 244 -22.90 -3.05 -20.26
N GLU A 245 -23.46 -2.96 -19.06
CA GLU A 245 -22.68 -2.85 -17.82
C GLU A 245 -22.73 -4.18 -17.07
N ILE A 246 -21.56 -4.71 -16.71
CA ILE A 246 -21.41 -5.92 -15.91
C ILE A 246 -20.59 -5.58 -14.67
N ASP A 247 -21.19 -5.75 -13.50
CA ASP A 247 -20.49 -5.62 -12.23
C ASP A 247 -19.82 -6.95 -11.87
N LEU A 248 -18.53 -6.89 -11.59
CA LEU A 248 -17.70 -8.03 -11.24
C LEU A 248 -17.32 -8.04 -9.74
N HIS A 249 -17.88 -7.16 -8.90
CA HIS A 249 -17.65 -7.22 -7.46
C HIS A 249 -18.18 -8.53 -6.86
N CYS A 250 -17.42 -9.13 -5.95
CA CYS A 250 -17.76 -10.41 -5.34
C CYS A 250 -19.15 -10.43 -4.67
N HIS A 251 -19.59 -9.31 -4.08
CA HIS A 251 -20.90 -9.19 -3.42
C HIS A 251 -22.09 -9.17 -4.39
N GLU A 252 -21.87 -8.79 -5.66
CA GLU A 252 -22.91 -8.83 -6.69
C GLU A 252 -23.00 -10.24 -7.32
N LEU A 253 -21.88 -10.96 -7.36
CA LEU A 253 -21.78 -12.26 -8.02
C LEU A 253 -22.03 -13.46 -7.09
N LEU A 254 -21.79 -13.34 -5.78
CA LEU A 254 -21.86 -14.44 -4.81
C LEU A 254 -22.73 -14.06 -3.60
N GLU A 255 -23.65 -14.96 -3.22
CA GLU A 255 -24.48 -14.80 -2.02
C GLU A 255 -23.67 -14.96 -0.71
N THR A 256 -22.53 -15.67 -0.75
CA THR A 256 -21.62 -15.85 0.38
C THR A 256 -20.21 -16.18 -0.10
N THR A 257 -19.19 -15.54 0.50
CA THR A 257 -17.76 -15.77 0.23
C THR A 257 -17.06 -16.59 1.32
N ALA A 258 -17.81 -17.08 2.32
CA ALA A 258 -17.27 -17.84 3.44
C ALA A 258 -16.69 -19.18 2.97
N GLY A 259 -15.39 -19.38 3.21
CA GLY A 259 -14.67 -20.61 2.86
C GLY A 259 -14.02 -20.62 1.46
N MET A 260 -14.21 -19.57 0.65
CA MET A 260 -13.49 -19.42 -0.61
C MET A 260 -12.13 -18.75 -0.38
N ASN A 261 -11.09 -19.24 -1.04
CA ASN A 261 -9.81 -18.55 -1.08
C ASN A 261 -9.90 -17.37 -2.06
N ASN A 262 -9.05 -16.35 -1.89
CA ASN A 262 -9.01 -15.17 -2.77
C ASN A 262 -8.83 -15.56 -4.26
N LYS A 263 -8.10 -16.65 -4.53
CA LYS A 263 -7.93 -17.24 -5.86
C LYS A 263 -9.24 -17.73 -6.47
N ASP A 264 -10.11 -18.36 -5.67
CA ASP A 264 -11.39 -18.92 -6.13
C ASP A 264 -12.37 -17.79 -6.47
N ILE A 265 -12.38 -16.74 -5.64
CA ILE A 265 -13.18 -15.52 -5.89
C ILE A 265 -12.72 -14.87 -7.20
N LEU A 266 -11.42 -14.71 -7.39
CA LEU A 266 -10.85 -14.12 -8.61
C LEU A 266 -11.18 -14.94 -9.87
N GLU A 267 -11.05 -16.27 -9.81
CA GLU A 267 -11.36 -17.12 -10.96
C GLU A 267 -12.85 -17.06 -11.31
N TYR A 268 -13.74 -17.01 -10.31
CA TYR A 268 -15.18 -16.85 -10.54
C TYR A 268 -15.50 -15.51 -11.21
N GLN A 269 -14.89 -14.41 -10.76
CA GLN A 269 -15.04 -13.10 -11.39
C GLN A 269 -14.58 -13.11 -12.86
N LEU A 270 -13.48 -13.80 -13.16
CA LEU A 270 -12.97 -13.96 -14.52
C LEU A 270 -13.84 -14.88 -15.38
N GLU A 271 -14.48 -15.89 -14.79
CA GLU A 271 -15.42 -16.75 -15.50
C GLU A 271 -16.62 -15.95 -16.01
N ILE A 272 -17.18 -15.06 -15.18
CA ILE A 272 -18.25 -14.13 -15.58
C ILE A 272 -17.78 -13.22 -16.70
N PHE A 273 -16.59 -12.62 -16.56
CA PHE A 273 -15.98 -11.80 -17.62
C PHE A 273 -15.87 -12.56 -18.95
N ARG A 274 -15.33 -13.79 -18.94
CA ARG A 274 -15.19 -14.63 -20.15
C ARG A 274 -16.56 -14.95 -20.75
N LYS A 275 -17.53 -15.34 -19.93
CA LYS A 275 -18.89 -15.64 -20.37
C LYS A 275 -19.53 -14.45 -21.07
N THR A 276 -19.40 -13.25 -20.51
CA THR A 276 -19.87 -12.01 -21.15
C THR A 276 -19.14 -11.78 -22.48
N MET A 277 -17.82 -11.91 -22.52
CA MET A 277 -17.06 -11.73 -23.76
C MET A 277 -17.54 -12.71 -24.85
N GLU A 278 -17.78 -13.97 -24.51
CA GLU A 278 -18.28 -14.99 -25.45
C GLU A 278 -19.70 -14.70 -25.95
N GLU A 279 -20.57 -14.17 -25.09
CA GLU A 279 -21.94 -13.79 -25.45
C GLU A 279 -21.97 -12.63 -26.46
N TYR A 280 -21.09 -11.65 -26.28
CA TYR A 280 -21.11 -10.40 -27.05
C TYR A 280 -20.09 -10.35 -28.19
N LYS A 281 -19.15 -11.30 -28.32
CA LYS A 281 -18.05 -11.27 -29.32
C LYS A 281 -18.51 -11.13 -30.78
N LEU A 282 -19.76 -11.47 -31.11
CA LEU A 282 -20.30 -11.35 -32.47
C LEU A 282 -21.08 -10.04 -32.71
N ARG A 283 -21.33 -9.25 -31.66
CA ARG A 283 -22.10 -8.00 -31.75
C ARG A 283 -21.18 -6.80 -32.02
N LYS A 284 -20.86 -6.57 -33.29
CA LYS A 284 -19.99 -5.47 -33.71
C LYS A 284 -20.53 -4.11 -33.23
N GLY A 285 -19.64 -3.28 -32.68
CA GLY A 285 -19.97 -1.96 -32.15
C GLY A 285 -20.62 -1.99 -30.75
N GLN A 286 -20.80 -3.16 -30.15
CA GLN A 286 -21.25 -3.27 -28.77
C GLN A 286 -20.17 -2.76 -27.82
N LYS A 287 -20.55 -1.88 -26.89
CA LYS A 287 -19.70 -1.47 -25.78
C LYS A 287 -20.12 -2.25 -24.53
N ILE A 288 -19.13 -2.71 -23.78
CA ILE A 288 -19.31 -3.43 -22.52
C ILE A 288 -18.44 -2.74 -21.47
N ILE A 289 -19.02 -2.38 -20.34
CA ILE A 289 -18.31 -1.80 -19.20
C ILE A 289 -18.24 -2.88 -18.13
N PHE A 290 -17.03 -3.32 -17.79
CA PHE A 290 -16.76 -4.21 -16.68
C PHE A 290 -16.38 -3.39 -15.45
N ILE A 291 -17.19 -3.44 -14.41
CA ILE A 291 -16.94 -2.74 -13.13
C ILE A 291 -16.21 -3.73 -12.22
N HIS A 292 -14.91 -3.56 -12.06
CA HIS A 292 -14.04 -4.47 -11.28
C HIS A 292 -13.61 -3.88 -9.93
N GLY A 293 -13.97 -2.62 -9.67
CA GLY A 293 -13.67 -1.92 -8.42
C GLY A 293 -12.27 -1.32 -8.38
N LYS A 294 -11.95 -0.57 -7.32
CA LYS A 294 -10.63 0.07 -7.19
C LYS A 294 -9.56 -0.91 -6.67
N GLY A 295 -9.93 -1.74 -5.69
CA GLY A 295 -9.16 -2.88 -5.15
C GLY A 295 -7.63 -2.73 -5.11
N ASP A 296 -6.95 -3.87 -5.24
CA ASP A 296 -5.49 -3.96 -5.42
C ASP A 296 -5.06 -3.96 -6.90
N GLY A 297 -6.02 -3.80 -7.84
CA GLY A 297 -5.76 -3.76 -9.28
C GLY A 297 -5.70 -5.12 -10.00
N ILE A 298 -5.83 -6.22 -9.27
CA ILE A 298 -5.53 -7.58 -9.77
C ILE A 298 -6.57 -8.06 -10.78
N LEU A 299 -7.84 -7.90 -10.45
CA LEU A 299 -8.94 -8.24 -11.36
C LEU A 299 -8.84 -7.41 -12.64
N ARG A 300 -8.51 -6.12 -12.53
CA ARG A 300 -8.24 -5.24 -13.67
C ARG A 300 -7.11 -5.79 -14.54
N GLN A 301 -5.96 -6.08 -13.95
CA GLN A 301 -4.78 -6.54 -14.69
C GLN A 301 -5.04 -7.87 -15.40
N ARG A 302 -5.78 -8.78 -14.75
CA ARG A 302 -6.11 -10.07 -15.33
C ARG A 302 -7.15 -9.96 -16.45
N ILE A 303 -8.11 -9.05 -16.34
CA ILE A 303 -9.02 -8.67 -17.43
C ILE A 303 -8.22 -8.11 -18.62
N LEU A 304 -7.33 -7.15 -18.38
CA LEU A 304 -6.49 -6.56 -19.42
C LEU A 304 -5.61 -7.61 -20.11
N TRP A 305 -5.03 -8.53 -19.34
CA TRP A 305 -4.25 -9.64 -19.88
C TRP A 305 -5.09 -10.55 -20.79
N GLU A 306 -6.30 -10.95 -20.39
CA GLU A 306 -7.17 -11.77 -21.26
C GLU A 306 -7.59 -11.00 -22.52
N LEU A 307 -7.84 -9.70 -22.39
CA LEU A 307 -8.13 -8.84 -23.54
C LEU A 307 -6.97 -8.79 -24.53
N GLN A 308 -5.73 -8.69 -24.04
CA GLN A 308 -4.51 -8.63 -24.84
C GLN A 308 -4.06 -9.99 -25.37
N THR A 309 -4.39 -11.11 -24.72
CA THR A 309 -3.91 -12.45 -25.12
C THR A 309 -4.97 -13.22 -25.92
N LYS A 310 -6.19 -13.32 -25.40
CA LYS A 310 -7.28 -14.12 -25.98
C LYS A 310 -8.21 -13.28 -26.86
N TYR A 311 -8.51 -12.04 -26.46
CA TYR A 311 -9.50 -11.20 -27.12
C TYR A 311 -8.91 -10.04 -27.94
N LYS A 312 -7.71 -10.22 -28.51
CA LYS A 312 -6.90 -9.22 -29.27
C LYS A 312 -7.65 -8.37 -30.30
N ARG A 313 -8.74 -8.90 -30.86
CA ARG A 313 -9.53 -8.24 -31.89
C ARG A 313 -10.40 -7.10 -31.36
N HIS A 314 -10.69 -7.07 -30.06
CA HIS A 314 -11.59 -6.12 -29.44
C HIS A 314 -10.78 -4.97 -28.82
N HIS A 315 -11.28 -3.74 -28.92
CA HIS A 315 -10.60 -2.57 -28.36
C HIS A 315 -10.98 -2.41 -26.88
N HIS A 316 -10.06 -1.97 -26.03
CA HIS A 316 -10.34 -1.71 -24.62
C HIS A 316 -9.70 -0.40 -24.16
N GLN A 317 -10.34 0.25 -23.19
CA GLN A 317 -9.88 1.50 -22.56
C GLN A 317 -10.52 1.62 -21.16
N ASP A 318 -10.01 2.52 -20.33
CA ASP A 318 -10.67 2.83 -19.06
C ASP A 318 -12.06 3.48 -19.32
N ALA A 319 -13.04 3.17 -18.47
CA ALA A 319 -14.38 3.74 -18.56
C ALA A 319 -14.40 5.19 -18.05
N SER A 320 -15.54 5.89 -18.24
CA SER A 320 -15.68 7.30 -17.86
C SER A 320 -15.41 7.52 -16.37
N PHE A 321 -14.36 8.28 -16.06
CA PHE A 321 -13.97 8.61 -14.68
C PHE A 321 -15.11 9.28 -13.89
N LYS A 322 -15.89 10.15 -14.55
CA LYS A 322 -17.01 10.86 -13.92
C LYS A 322 -18.13 9.91 -13.46
N GLN A 323 -18.28 8.76 -14.10
CA GLN A 323 -19.36 7.81 -13.84
C GLN A 323 -18.90 6.62 -12.97
N TYR A 324 -17.68 6.11 -13.17
CA TYR A 324 -17.22 4.86 -12.53
C TYR A 324 -15.87 5.00 -11.80
N GLY A 325 -15.28 6.21 -11.74
CA GLY A 325 -13.96 6.43 -11.16
C GLY A 325 -12.86 5.64 -11.89
N TYR A 326 -11.92 5.07 -11.14
CA TYR A 326 -10.84 4.21 -11.66
C TYR A 326 -11.21 2.71 -11.73
N GLY A 327 -12.45 2.35 -11.36
CA GLY A 327 -12.83 0.96 -11.09
C GLY A 327 -13.56 0.24 -12.23
N ALA A 328 -13.43 0.70 -13.47
CA ALA A 328 -14.13 0.09 -14.60
C ALA A 328 -13.37 0.17 -15.92
N THR A 329 -13.46 -0.91 -16.70
CA THR A 329 -12.84 -1.06 -18.03
C THR A 329 -13.91 -1.18 -19.10
N MET A 330 -13.84 -0.34 -20.13
CA MET A 330 -14.72 -0.41 -21.29
C MET A 330 -14.08 -1.22 -22.42
N VAL A 331 -14.81 -2.21 -22.92
CA VAL A 331 -14.46 -3.03 -24.08
C VAL A 331 -15.42 -2.72 -25.22
N THR A 332 -14.88 -2.50 -26.42
CA THR A 332 -15.63 -2.29 -27.66
C THR A 332 -15.42 -3.47 -28.59
N ILE A 333 -16.51 -4.18 -28.91
CA ILE A 333 -16.49 -5.33 -29.81
C ILE A 333 -16.34 -4.85 -31.26
N LYS A 334 -15.36 -5.39 -32.00
CA LYS A 334 -15.06 -5.00 -33.40
C LYS A 334 -15.68 -5.92 -34.44
#